data_AF-A0A7Z8QBA9-F1
#
_entry.id   AF-A0A7Z8QBA9-F1
#
_cell.length_a   1.000
_cell.length_b   1.000
_cell.length_c   1.000
_cell.angle_alpha   90.00
_cell.angle_beta   90.00
_cell.angle_gamma   90.00
#
_symmetry.space_group_name_H-M   'P 1'
#
loop_
_entity.id
_entity.type
_entity.pdbx_description
1 polymer ?
#
loop_
_entity_poly.entity_id
_entity_poly.type
_entity_poly.pdbx_seq_one_letter_code
_entity_poly.pdbx_strand_id
1 'polypeptide(L)'
;MRCVGERITATGVPEFREVAWRAYIRLSEKQKWQLVSGNRYYVIRDDSSIIAFVAGQKSLAESGYKIIGAHTDSPGLRIKPHALHKSGEILRIGVEVYGGPILATFTDRDLS
;
A
#
# COMPACT_ATOMS: atom_id res chain seq x y z
N MET A 1 3.66 -20.77 1.36
CA MET A 1 3.77 -19.30 1.45
C MET A 1 4.59 -18.92 2.68
N ARG A 2 5.84 -18.48 2.52
CA ARG A 2 6.63 -17.85 3.59
C ARG A 2 6.58 -16.35 3.32
N CYS A 3 6.05 -15.56 4.26
CA CYS A 3 6.08 -14.11 4.18
C CYS A 3 7.34 -13.62 4.91
N VAL A 4 8.17 -12.85 4.23
CA VAL A 4 9.29 -12.12 4.86
C VAL A 4 8.72 -10.75 5.20
N GLY A 5 8.57 -10.46 6.49
CA GLY A 5 8.05 -9.19 6.96
C GLY A 5 9.17 -8.17 7.07
N GLU A 6 9.26 -7.27 6.09
CA GLU A 6 9.96 -6.00 6.26
C GLU A 6 8.97 -4.84 6.08
N ARG A 7 9.31 -3.75 6.76
CA ARG A 7 8.44 -2.62 7.12
C ARG A 7 7.95 -1.89 5.86
N ILE A 8 6.68 -2.06 5.49
CA ILE A 8 6.08 -1.32 4.37
C ILE A 8 5.62 0.04 4.90
N THR A 9 6.39 1.10 4.66
CA THR A 9 5.99 2.48 4.97
C THR A 9 5.04 3.02 3.90
N ALA A 10 3.84 3.35 4.35
CA ALA A 10 2.75 4.00 3.62
C ALA A 10 3.12 5.42 3.17
N THR A 11 3.68 5.56 1.98
CA THR A 11 3.43 6.72 1.11
C THR A 11 2.98 6.14 -0.23
N GLY A 12 2.15 6.87 -0.98
CA GLY A 12 1.51 6.39 -2.21
C GLY A 12 2.43 5.54 -3.07
N VAL A 13 1.85 4.61 -3.83
CA VAL A 13 2.59 3.56 -4.54
C VAL A 13 3.08 4.01 -5.93
N PRO A 14 4.11 4.88 -6.08
CA PRO A 14 4.83 4.90 -7.36
C PRO A 14 6.07 4.01 -7.47
N GLU A 15 6.84 3.71 -6.42
CA GLU A 15 8.12 3.01 -6.65
C GLU A 15 8.52 2.04 -5.53
N PHE A 16 8.07 0.78 -5.65
CA PHE A 16 8.62 -0.38 -4.93
C PHE A 16 10.06 -0.70 -5.40
N ARG A 17 10.99 0.24 -5.20
CA ARG A 17 12.40 0.16 -5.64
C ARG A 17 13.33 -0.41 -4.57
N GLU A 18 12.83 -1.27 -3.70
CA GLU A 18 13.68 -2.01 -2.77
C GLU A 18 14.23 -3.28 -3.44
N VAL A 19 15.52 -3.52 -3.27
CA VAL A 19 16.27 -4.64 -3.87
C VAL A 19 15.60 -6.00 -3.60
N ALA A 20 14.91 -6.13 -2.47
CA ALA A 20 14.19 -7.33 -2.05
C ALA A 20 13.04 -7.73 -3.01
N TRP A 21 12.38 -6.77 -3.65
CA TRP A 21 11.21 -7.02 -4.50
C TRP A 21 11.55 -7.42 -5.93
N ARG A 22 12.80 -7.21 -6.37
CA ARG A 22 13.26 -7.61 -7.72
C ARG A 22 13.14 -9.12 -7.97
N ALA A 23 13.14 -9.91 -6.90
CA ALA A 23 12.97 -11.36 -6.98
C ALA A 23 11.50 -11.81 -7.11
N TYR A 24 10.55 -10.87 -7.07
CA TYR A 24 9.12 -11.16 -7.15
C TYR A 24 8.58 -10.85 -8.55
N ILE A 25 7.76 -11.76 -9.06
CA ILE A 25 7.09 -11.63 -10.37
C ILE A 25 5.75 -10.93 -10.16
N ARG A 26 5.53 -9.81 -10.86
CA ARG A 26 4.23 -9.11 -10.82
C ARG A 26 3.18 -9.93 -11.55
N LEU A 27 2.05 -10.14 -10.89
CA LEU A 27 0.85 -10.73 -11.47
C LEU A 27 -0.18 -9.64 -11.77
N SER A 28 -0.96 -9.85 -12.83
CA SER A 28 -2.13 -9.05 -13.16
C SER A 28 -3.39 -9.78 -12.75
N GLU A 29 -4.28 -9.13 -12.00
CA GLU A 29 -5.59 -9.68 -11.62
C GLU A 29 -6.49 -9.97 -12.83
N LYS A 30 -6.21 -9.35 -13.98
CA LYS A 30 -6.99 -9.50 -15.21
C LYS A 30 -6.61 -10.75 -16.02
N GLN A 31 -5.62 -11.52 -15.57
CA GLN A 31 -5.09 -12.66 -16.29
C GLN A 31 -5.18 -13.93 -15.45
N LYS A 32 -5.32 -15.09 -16.13
CA LYS A 32 -5.19 -16.39 -15.46
C LYS A 32 -3.75 -16.59 -15.01
N TRP A 33 -3.54 -16.85 -13.73
CA TRP A 33 -2.21 -17.05 -13.18
C TRP A 33 -1.68 -18.45 -13.45
N GLN A 34 -0.44 -18.53 -13.94
CA GLN A 34 0.31 -19.77 -14.05
C GLN A 34 1.43 -19.74 -13.01
N LEU A 35 1.16 -20.33 -11.84
CA LEU A 35 2.08 -20.30 -10.72
C LEU A 35 3.02 -21.50 -10.76
N VAL A 36 4.32 -21.21 -10.88
CA VAL A 36 5.39 -22.20 -10.67
C VAL A 36 5.72 -22.29 -9.19
N SER A 37 5.82 -23.51 -8.67
CA SER A 37 6.19 -23.78 -7.28
C SER A 37 7.59 -23.25 -6.95
N GLY A 38 7.77 -22.73 -5.73
CA GLY A 38 9.02 -22.13 -5.27
C GLY A 38 9.23 -20.67 -5.68
N ASN A 39 8.53 -20.19 -6.72
CA ASN A 39 8.62 -18.80 -7.16
C ASN A 39 7.88 -17.84 -6.23
N ARG A 40 8.24 -16.56 -6.37
CA ARG A 40 7.72 -15.44 -5.58
C ARG A 40 6.92 -14.52 -6.47
N TYR A 41 5.76 -14.10 -6.00
CA TYR A 41 4.80 -13.32 -6.78
C TYR A 41 4.23 -12.19 -5.93
N TYR A 42 3.82 -11.12 -6.60
CA TYR A 42 3.03 -10.08 -5.97
C TYR A 42 1.93 -9.57 -6.90
N VAL A 43 0.87 -9.05 -6.31
CA VAL A 43 -0.25 -8.44 -7.01
C VAL A 43 -0.61 -7.13 -6.32
N ILE A 44 -0.95 -6.12 -7.11
CA ILE A 44 -1.41 -4.81 -6.65
C ILE A 44 -2.84 -4.64 -7.12
N ARG A 45 -3.70 -4.18 -6.20
CA ARG A 45 -5.09 -3.82 -6.48
C ARG A 45 -5.30 -2.34 -6.20
N ASP A 46 -5.97 -1.67 -7.13
CA ASP A 46 -6.39 -0.26 -7.04
C ASP A 46 -5.25 0.68 -6.60
N ASP A 47 -4.01 0.36 -6.98
CA ASP A 47 -2.77 1.07 -6.66
C ASP A 47 -2.57 1.41 -5.17
N SER A 48 -3.29 0.72 -4.28
CA SER A 48 -3.33 1.03 -2.84
C SER A 48 -3.15 -0.21 -1.96
N SER A 49 -3.46 -1.40 -2.48
CA SER A 49 -3.33 -2.67 -1.75
C SER A 49 -2.33 -3.59 -2.45
N ILE A 50 -1.56 -4.34 -1.66
CA ILE A 50 -0.56 -5.29 -2.15
C ILE A 50 -0.66 -6.63 -1.42
N ILE A 51 -0.51 -7.71 -2.19
CA ILE A 51 -0.31 -9.05 -1.65
C ILE A 51 0.99 -9.61 -2.24
N ALA A 52 1.91 -10.01 -1.37
CA ALA A 52 3.15 -10.66 -1.72
C ALA A 52 3.17 -12.09 -1.20
N PHE A 53 3.60 -13.04 -2.04
CA PHE A 53 3.55 -14.45 -1.68
C PHE A 53 4.60 -15.32 -2.35
N VAL A 54 4.86 -16.47 -1.72
CA VAL A 54 5.71 -17.53 -2.25
C VAL A 54 4.85 -18.76 -2.50
N ALA A 55 4.85 -19.25 -3.75
CA ALA A 55 4.18 -20.50 -4.10
C ALA A 55 4.89 -21.66 -3.39
N GLY A 56 4.18 -22.34 -2.48
CA GLY A 56 4.73 -23.46 -1.73
C GLY A 56 5.06 -24.66 -2.62
N GLN A 57 5.87 -25.58 -2.10
CA GLN A 57 6.18 -26.87 -2.75
C GLN A 57 5.25 -28.00 -2.36
N LYS A 58 4.67 -27.93 -1.15
CA LYS A 58 3.71 -28.93 -0.67
C LYS A 58 2.30 -28.57 -1.09
N SER A 59 1.42 -29.58 -1.13
CA SER A 59 0.00 -29.37 -1.38
C SER A 59 -0.59 -28.43 -0.31
N LEU A 60 -1.60 -27.65 -0.70
CA LEU A 60 -2.28 -26.75 0.23
C LEU A 60 -3.04 -27.53 1.30
N ALA A 61 -3.58 -28.71 0.97
CA ALA A 61 -4.30 -29.57 1.90
C ALA A 61 -3.40 -30.02 3.09
N GLU A 62 -2.10 -30.23 2.85
CA GLU A 62 -1.17 -30.65 3.88
C GLU A 62 -0.51 -29.49 4.64
N SER A 63 -0.31 -28.35 3.98
CA SER A 63 0.58 -27.28 4.49
C SER A 63 -0.12 -25.97 4.82
N GLY A 64 -1.36 -25.79 4.37
CA GLY A 64 -2.16 -24.59 4.61
C GLY A 64 -1.49 -23.29 4.14
N TYR A 65 -1.94 -22.17 4.70
CA TYR A 65 -1.38 -20.85 4.47
C TYR A 65 -0.72 -20.30 5.73
N LYS A 66 0.35 -19.54 5.54
CA LYS A 66 0.92 -18.68 6.58
C LYS A 66 0.78 -17.24 6.09
N ILE A 67 -0.08 -16.48 6.76
CA ILE A 67 -0.51 -15.16 6.31
C ILE A 67 -0.14 -14.15 7.40
N ILE A 68 0.41 -13.02 6.97
CA ILE A 68 0.65 -11.84 7.81
C ILE A 68 -0.08 -10.69 7.12
N GLY A 69 -0.85 -9.93 7.90
CA GLY A 69 -1.59 -8.77 7.43
C GLY A 69 -1.01 -7.49 7.99
N ALA A 70 -0.99 -6.45 7.16
CA ALA A 70 -0.75 -5.06 7.53
C ALA A 70 -1.63 -4.18 6.64
N HIS A 71 -1.66 -2.88 6.88
CA HIS A 71 -2.39 -1.92 6.07
C HIS A 71 -1.45 -0.82 5.55
N THR A 72 -1.78 -0.26 4.39
CA THR A 72 -0.94 0.70 3.62
C THR A 72 -1.38 2.14 3.80
N ASP A 73 -2.42 2.40 4.59
CA ASP A 73 -2.94 3.72 4.86
C ASP A 73 -2.57 4.18 6.28
N SER A 74 -2.67 5.48 6.52
CA SER A 74 -2.46 6.07 7.83
C SER A 74 -3.41 7.26 7.98
N PRO A 75 -3.84 7.58 9.22
CA PRO A 75 -4.66 8.77 9.46
C PRO A 75 -3.96 10.04 8.96
N GLY A 76 -4.73 10.97 8.39
CA GLY A 76 -4.17 12.20 7.82
C GLY A 76 -5.21 13.14 7.23
N LEU A 77 -4.74 14.10 6.44
CA LEU A 77 -5.56 15.09 5.75
C LEU A 77 -5.60 14.76 4.25
N ARG A 78 -6.80 14.70 3.67
CA ARG A 78 -7.01 14.49 2.22
C ARG A 78 -7.61 15.73 1.57
N ILE A 79 -7.25 16.01 0.34
CA ILE A 79 -7.76 17.17 -0.40
C ILE A 79 -9.20 16.90 -0.86
N LYS A 80 -10.11 17.85 -0.62
CA LYS A 80 -11.50 17.75 -1.10
C LYS A 80 -11.57 17.96 -2.63
N PRO A 81 -12.56 17.36 -3.34
CA PRO A 81 -12.74 17.54 -4.79
C PRO A 81 -12.87 19.01 -5.24
N HIS A 82 -13.39 19.89 -4.37
CA HIS A 82 -13.47 21.34 -4.59
C HIS A 82 -12.79 22.11 -3.45
N ALA A 83 -11.48 21.95 -3.33
CA ALA A 83 -10.72 22.42 -2.17
C ALA A 83 -10.25 23.88 -2.24
N LEU A 84 -10.21 24.52 -3.41
CA LEU A 84 -9.61 25.85 -3.51
C LEU A 84 -10.53 26.94 -2.95
N HIS A 85 -10.06 27.65 -1.91
CA HIS A 85 -10.77 28.78 -1.31
C HIS A 85 -9.86 30.01 -1.29
N LYS A 86 -10.35 31.15 -1.79
CA LYS A 86 -9.65 32.44 -1.70
C LYS A 86 -10.20 33.25 -0.53
N SER A 87 -9.30 33.77 0.30
CA SER A 87 -9.63 34.66 1.42
C SER A 87 -8.66 35.84 1.41
N GLY A 88 -9.08 36.97 0.83
CA GLY A 88 -8.17 38.07 0.52
C GLY A 88 -7.09 37.63 -0.47
N GLU A 89 -5.82 37.93 -0.17
CA GLU A 89 -4.68 37.52 -1.00
C GLU A 89 -4.16 36.09 -0.69
N ILE A 90 -4.82 35.36 0.22
CA ILE A 90 -4.42 34.01 0.62
C ILE A 90 -5.30 32.97 -0.09
N LEU A 91 -4.65 31.99 -0.73
CA LEU A 91 -5.29 30.76 -1.19
C LEU A 91 -5.18 29.68 -0.11
N ARG A 92 -6.29 28.99 0.13
CA ARG A 92 -6.41 27.88 1.09
C ARG A 92 -6.88 26.63 0.36
N ILE A 93 -6.42 25.47 0.82
CA ILE A 93 -6.85 24.16 0.32
C ILE A 93 -7.69 23.50 1.40
N GLY A 94 -8.98 23.30 1.12
CA GLY A 94 -9.91 22.58 1.96
C GLY A 94 -9.57 21.09 1.99
N VAL A 95 -9.39 20.57 3.21
CA VAL A 95 -9.09 19.16 3.44
C VAL A 95 -10.23 18.47 4.20
N GLU A 96 -10.32 17.16 4.06
CA GLU A 96 -11.12 16.26 4.89
C GLU A 96 -10.20 15.42 5.77
N VAL A 97 -10.72 15.03 6.94
CA VAL A 97 -10.01 14.16 7.88
C VAL A 97 -10.20 12.72 7.45
N TYR A 98 -9.08 12.01 7.24
CA TYR A 98 -9.07 10.58 6.98
C TYR A 98 -8.60 9.83 8.24
N GLY A 99 -9.41 8.90 8.74
CA GLY A 99 -9.12 8.16 9.98
C GLY A 99 -9.24 9.02 11.24
N GLY A 100 -8.47 8.68 12.28
CA GLY A 100 -8.42 9.40 13.56
C GLY A 100 -7.06 10.03 13.85
N PRO A 101 -6.61 11.05 13.06
CA PRO A 101 -5.34 11.71 13.31
C PRO A 101 -5.42 12.62 14.53
N ILE A 102 -4.28 12.83 15.19
CA ILE A 102 -4.13 13.85 16.23
C ILE A 102 -4.00 15.21 15.51
N LEU A 103 -5.10 15.94 15.32
CA LEU A 103 -5.12 17.14 14.47
C LEU A 103 -4.09 18.21 14.86
N ALA A 104 -3.81 18.35 16.16
CA ALA A 104 -2.82 19.29 16.67
C ALA A 104 -1.38 19.01 16.16
N THR A 105 -1.07 17.81 15.68
CA THR A 105 0.26 17.51 15.13
C THR A 105 0.43 18.00 13.68
N PHE A 106 -0.64 18.41 13.01
CA PHE A 106 -0.63 18.91 11.64
C PHE A 106 -0.50 20.44 11.55
N THR A 107 -0.64 21.16 12.65
CA THR A 107 -0.42 22.62 12.70
C THR A 107 1.07 22.95 12.76
N ASP A 108 1.47 24.07 12.17
CA ASP A 108 2.86 24.56 12.12
C ASP A 108 3.86 23.52 11.58
N ARG A 109 3.42 22.79 10.55
CA ARG A 109 4.24 21.83 9.80
C ARG A 109 4.31 22.23 8.34
N ASP A 110 5.49 22.01 7.75
CA ASP A 110 5.64 22.03 6.30
C ASP A 110 4.97 20.76 5.73
N LEU A 111 3.81 20.93 5.09
CA LEU A 111 3.06 19.85 4.45
C LEU A 111 3.30 19.87 2.93
N SER A 112 3.47 18.70 2.32
CA SER A 112 3.75 18.52 0.88
C SER A 112 2.95 17.38 0.27
#